data_AF-A0A3B0A4M9-F1
#
_entry.id   AF-A0A3B0A4M9-F1
#
_cell.length_a   1.000
_cell.length_b   1.000
_cell.length_c   1.000
_cell.angle_alpha   90.00
_cell.angle_beta   90.00
_cell.angle_gamma   90.00
#
_symmetry.space_group_name_H-M   'P 1'
#
loop_
_entity.id
_entity.type
_entity.pdbx_description
1 polymer ?
#
loop_
_entity_poly.entity_id
_entity_poly.type
_entity_poly.pdbx_seq_one_letter_code
_entity_poly.pdbx_strand_id
1 'polypeptide(L)'
;MSTEPPGGRRPGRSRPGSPAPGHGRPASGPGDRRGPAPGPAGRYPRPTRDELAAAADRILPDLIAPGLDVLFVGINPGLWSAATGWHFARPGNRFWPALYRGGFTPRLMHPSEQDELPGYGIGITNMVARASARADELTPAELVAGAEALRLKVARYRPRWVAVVGVTAYRIGFGRPKATFGAQPERLAGARLWVLPNPSGLNAHFTPESLGAAFAELRQASTEL
;
A
#
# COMPACT_ATOMS: atom_id res chain seq x y z
N MET A 1 -32.28 -37.23 -51.44
CA MET A 1 -32.91 -37.13 -52.76
C MET A 1 -33.10 -35.64 -53.03
N SER A 2 -32.11 -34.99 -53.65
CA SER A 2 -32.03 -34.80 -55.12
C SER A 2 -33.18 -33.90 -55.56
N THR A 3 -32.98 -32.68 -56.08
CA THR A 3 -32.25 -32.40 -57.31
C THR A 3 -31.96 -30.89 -57.47
N GLU A 4 -30.83 -30.60 -58.13
CA GLU A 4 -30.47 -29.32 -58.78
C GLU A 4 -30.52 -29.55 -60.33
N PRO A 5 -30.12 -28.60 -61.21
CA PRO A 5 -30.76 -27.38 -61.75
C PRO A 5 -31.15 -27.59 -63.26
N PRO A 6 -31.39 -26.57 -64.14
CA PRO A 6 -30.38 -25.68 -64.76
C PRO A 6 -30.90 -24.22 -64.91
N GLY A 7 -30.18 -23.13 -65.22
CA GLY A 7 -29.01 -22.87 -66.07
C GLY A 7 -29.44 -21.91 -67.21
N GLY A 8 -28.80 -20.73 -67.35
CA GLY A 8 -28.67 -20.09 -68.66
C GLY A 8 -29.03 -18.60 -68.85
N ARG A 9 -27.96 -17.81 -69.02
CA ARG A 9 -27.71 -16.72 -70.01
C ARG A 9 -28.20 -15.27 -69.78
N ARG A 10 -27.20 -14.39 -69.93
CA ARG A 10 -27.21 -12.92 -70.10
C ARG A 10 -27.66 -12.52 -71.52
N PRO A 11 -28.10 -11.26 -71.71
CA PRO A 11 -27.29 -10.24 -72.39
C PRO A 11 -27.33 -8.90 -71.61
N GLY A 12 -26.33 -8.03 -71.59
CA GLY A 12 -25.63 -7.41 -72.72
C GLY A 12 -26.22 -6.02 -72.98
N ARG A 13 -25.65 -4.95 -72.38
CA ARG A 13 -25.84 -3.56 -72.84
C ARG A 13 -24.74 -2.60 -72.32
N SER A 14 -23.92 -2.18 -73.28
CA SER A 14 -23.42 -0.83 -73.57
C SER A 14 -22.72 0.04 -72.50
N ARG A 15 -21.44 0.33 -72.75
CA ARG A 15 -20.70 1.59 -72.43
C ARG A 15 -20.69 2.48 -73.71
N PRO A 16 -20.15 3.72 -73.76
CA PRO A 16 -19.51 4.57 -72.72
C PRO A 16 -20.01 6.04 -72.68
N GLY A 17 -19.74 6.74 -71.58
CA GLY A 17 -19.71 8.20 -71.51
C GLY A 17 -18.52 8.63 -70.65
N SER A 18 -17.58 9.36 -71.25
CA SER A 18 -16.33 9.85 -70.63
C SER A 18 -16.55 11.25 -69.98
N PRO A 19 -15.54 11.95 -69.43
CA PRO A 19 -15.45 12.26 -68.00
C PRO A 19 -15.57 13.77 -67.69
N ALA A 20 -15.83 14.12 -66.43
CA ALA A 20 -15.78 15.49 -65.92
C ALA A 20 -15.38 15.48 -64.42
N PRO A 21 -14.80 16.56 -63.88
CA PRO A 21 -13.57 16.51 -63.10
C PRO A 21 -13.76 16.29 -61.60
N GLY A 22 -12.66 15.83 -60.98
CA GLY A 22 -12.57 15.56 -59.55
C GLY A 22 -12.86 16.79 -58.68
N HIS A 23 -13.88 16.66 -57.85
CA HIS A 23 -14.02 17.46 -56.65
C HIS A 23 -13.23 16.79 -55.53
N GLY A 24 -12.15 17.47 -55.11
CA GLY A 24 -11.35 17.07 -53.96
C GLY A 24 -12.22 16.94 -52.71
N ARG A 25 -12.09 15.81 -52.03
CA ARG A 25 -12.61 15.64 -50.67
C ARG A 25 -11.81 16.58 -49.76
N PRO A 26 -12.44 17.39 -48.89
CA PRO A 26 -11.71 17.99 -47.80
C PRO A 26 -11.22 16.87 -46.88
N ALA A 27 -9.96 16.99 -46.47
CA ALA A 27 -9.31 16.09 -45.53
C ALA A 27 -10.16 15.95 -44.26
N SER A 28 -10.59 14.72 -43.98
CA SER A 28 -10.96 14.29 -42.64
C SER A 28 -9.84 14.66 -41.69
N GLY A 29 -10.13 15.61 -40.78
CA GLY A 29 -9.22 16.01 -39.71
C GLY A 29 -8.77 14.82 -38.86
N PRO A 30 -7.74 15.00 -38.02
CA PRO A 30 -7.19 13.92 -37.22
C PRO A 30 -8.30 13.43 -36.27
N GLY A 31 -8.91 12.30 -36.64
CA GLY A 31 -9.80 11.58 -35.76
C GLY A 31 -9.06 11.33 -34.47
N ASP A 32 -9.62 11.84 -33.39
CA ASP A 32 -9.26 11.62 -32.00
C ASP A 32 -9.20 10.10 -31.77
N ARG A 33 -8.05 9.49 -32.08
CA ARG A 33 -7.71 8.13 -31.71
C ARG A 33 -7.49 8.16 -30.20
N ARG A 34 -8.57 8.24 -29.45
CA ARG A 34 -8.55 7.81 -28.05
C ARG A 34 -8.19 6.34 -28.10
N GLY A 35 -6.91 6.07 -27.87
CA GLY A 35 -6.44 4.74 -27.56
C GLY A 35 -7.28 4.17 -26.41
N PRO A 36 -7.38 2.85 -26.29
CA PRO A 36 -8.12 2.25 -25.18
C PRO A 36 -7.61 2.82 -23.86
N ALA A 37 -8.55 3.17 -22.97
CA ALA A 37 -8.22 3.64 -21.62
C ALA A 37 -7.23 2.67 -20.98
N PRO A 38 -6.16 3.16 -20.33
CA PRO A 38 -5.18 2.28 -19.71
C PRO A 38 -5.88 1.39 -18.69
N GLY A 39 -5.60 0.09 -18.74
CA GLY A 39 -6.09 -0.87 -17.75
C GLY A 39 -5.60 -0.54 -16.33
N PRO A 40 -6.00 -1.32 -15.31
CA PRO A 40 -5.75 -1.03 -13.89
C PRO A 40 -4.27 -0.88 -13.49
N ALA A 41 -3.34 -1.20 -14.39
CA ALA A 41 -1.90 -0.94 -14.25
C ALA A 41 -1.53 0.57 -14.27
N GLY A 42 -2.47 1.47 -14.62
CA GLY A 42 -2.22 2.92 -14.70
C GLY A 42 -2.53 3.74 -13.45
N ARG A 43 -3.09 3.14 -12.38
CA ARG A 43 -3.55 3.92 -11.21
C ARG A 43 -2.45 4.20 -10.18
N TYR A 44 -1.43 3.35 -10.11
CA TYR A 44 -0.36 3.44 -9.11
C TYR A 44 1.00 3.10 -9.74
N PRO A 45 1.83 4.11 -10.09
CA PRO A 45 3.11 3.85 -10.73
C PRO A 45 4.03 3.03 -9.82
N ARG A 46 4.68 2.02 -10.40
CA ARG A 46 5.67 1.21 -9.71
C ARG A 46 7.02 1.92 -9.79
N PRO A 47 7.73 2.16 -8.67
CA PRO A 47 9.06 2.74 -8.72
C PRO A 47 10.01 1.89 -9.57
N THR A 48 10.77 2.57 -10.42
CA THR A 48 11.91 2.02 -11.14
C THR A 48 13.04 1.66 -10.17
N ARG A 49 14.02 0.89 -10.65
CA ARG A 49 15.21 0.55 -9.85
C ARG A 49 15.97 1.81 -9.41
N ASP A 50 16.09 2.80 -10.28
CA ASP A 50 16.81 4.04 -10.01
C ASP A 50 16.07 4.90 -8.98
N GLU A 51 14.73 4.95 -9.05
CA GLU A 51 13.91 5.63 -8.03
C GLU A 51 14.02 4.95 -6.66
N LEU A 52 14.09 3.61 -6.61
CA LEU A 52 14.32 2.89 -5.36
C LEU A 52 15.72 3.18 -4.78
N ALA A 53 16.75 3.24 -5.63
CA ALA A 53 18.09 3.60 -5.20
C ALA A 53 18.16 5.04 -4.69
N ALA A 54 17.52 5.98 -5.40
CA ALA A 54 17.42 7.39 -5.01
C ALA A 54 16.48 7.65 -3.82
N ALA A 55 15.75 6.63 -3.37
CA ALA A 55 14.94 6.67 -2.16
C ALA A 55 15.72 6.24 -0.91
N ALA A 56 16.95 5.74 -1.07
CA ALA A 56 17.86 5.59 0.06
C ALA A 56 17.99 6.96 0.77
N ASP A 57 17.91 6.94 2.10
CA ASP A 57 17.96 8.13 2.97
C ASP A 57 16.78 9.11 2.90
N ARG A 58 15.75 8.85 2.08
CA ARG A 58 14.50 9.62 2.18
C ARG A 58 13.80 9.32 3.50
N ILE A 59 13.23 10.38 4.08
CA ILE A 59 12.34 10.29 5.24
C ILE A 59 10.92 10.16 4.73
N LEU A 60 10.21 9.15 5.24
CA LEU A 60 8.77 9.01 5.03
C LEU A 60 8.03 9.76 6.15
N PRO A 61 7.23 10.80 5.85
CA PRO A 61 6.49 11.53 6.86
C PRO A 61 5.56 10.63 7.67
N ASP A 62 5.42 10.96 8.96
CA ASP A 62 4.43 10.30 9.81
C ASP A 62 3.02 10.66 9.34
N LEU A 63 2.16 9.65 9.35
CA LEU A 63 0.72 9.84 9.26
C LEU A 63 0.17 9.82 10.69
N ILE A 64 0.07 10.99 11.32
CA ILE A 64 -0.21 11.09 12.75
C ILE A 64 -1.13 12.28 13.06
N ALA A 65 -2.05 12.07 14.00
CA ALA A 65 -2.97 13.08 14.51
C ALA A 65 -3.09 12.95 16.05
N PRO A 66 -3.55 14.00 16.75
CA PRO A 66 -3.86 13.89 18.17
C PRO A 66 -5.00 12.92 18.46
N GLY A 67 -4.93 12.18 19.57
CA GLY A 67 -6.05 11.41 20.11
C GLY A 67 -6.46 10.17 19.31
N LEU A 68 -5.57 9.63 18.47
CA LEU A 68 -5.81 8.40 17.71
C LEU A 68 -6.14 7.21 18.62
N ASP A 69 -6.98 6.30 18.14
CA ASP A 69 -7.23 5.02 18.82
C ASP A 69 -5.99 4.13 18.78
N VAL A 70 -5.35 4.03 17.61
CA VAL A 70 -4.14 3.21 17.43
C VAL A 70 -3.13 3.94 16.55
N LEU A 71 -1.91 4.09 17.05
CA LEU A 71 -0.72 4.45 16.27
C LEU A 71 0.07 3.17 15.93
N PHE A 72 0.06 2.75 14.68
CA PHE A 72 0.92 1.67 14.20
C PHE A 72 2.34 2.17 13.99
N VAL A 73 3.31 1.38 14.43
CA VAL A 73 4.73 1.72 14.38
C VAL A 73 5.45 0.64 13.58
N GLY A 74 5.81 0.94 12.34
CA GLY A 74 6.75 0.14 11.56
C GLY A 74 8.17 0.22 12.12
N ILE A 75 9.05 -0.67 11.66
CA ILE A 75 10.45 -0.65 12.07
C ILE A 75 11.14 0.57 11.44
N ASN A 76 11.17 0.59 10.11
CA ASN A 76 11.65 1.68 9.27
C ASN A 76 11.03 1.59 7.87
N PRO A 77 11.04 2.69 7.08
CA PRO A 77 10.57 2.65 5.70
C PRO A 77 11.45 1.72 4.85
N GLY A 78 10.83 0.80 4.11
CA GLY A 78 11.52 0.14 3.00
C GLY A 78 11.69 1.09 1.81
N LEU A 79 12.67 0.85 0.94
CA LEU A 79 12.91 1.69 -0.25
C LEU A 79 11.66 1.95 -1.09
N TRP A 80 10.76 0.96 -1.21
CA TRP A 80 9.49 1.14 -1.93
C TRP A 80 8.59 2.18 -1.26
N SER A 81 8.41 2.09 0.06
CA SER A 81 7.63 3.07 0.82
C SER A 81 8.24 4.46 0.76
N ALA A 82 9.57 4.55 0.80
CA ALA A 82 10.29 5.80 0.69
C ALA A 82 10.17 6.41 -0.73
N ALA A 83 10.17 5.58 -1.78
CA ALA A 83 10.01 6.04 -3.16
C ALA A 83 8.58 6.51 -3.45
N THR A 84 7.55 5.79 -2.96
CA THR A 84 6.15 6.16 -3.21
C THR A 84 5.57 7.18 -2.24
N GLY A 85 6.23 7.42 -1.10
CA GLY A 85 5.68 8.24 -0.01
C GLY A 85 4.54 7.55 0.75
N TRP A 86 4.41 6.22 0.64
CA TRP A 86 3.30 5.48 1.23
C TRP A 86 3.77 4.39 2.19
N HIS A 87 3.16 4.34 3.37
CA HIS A 87 3.49 3.36 4.40
C HIS A 87 3.16 1.94 3.95
N PHE A 88 4.06 1.01 4.22
CA PHE A 88 3.92 -0.42 3.91
C PHE A 88 3.57 -0.75 2.44
N ALA A 89 4.02 0.07 1.49
CA ALA A 89 3.57 0.02 0.10
C ALA A 89 4.21 -1.07 -0.79
N ARG A 90 5.27 -1.73 -0.34
CA ARG A 90 5.94 -2.77 -1.14
C ARG A 90 4.94 -3.89 -1.50
N PRO A 91 4.85 -4.31 -2.78
CA PRO A 91 4.08 -5.48 -3.15
C PRO A 91 4.44 -6.70 -2.31
N GLY A 92 3.42 -7.40 -1.81
CA GLY A 92 3.56 -8.54 -0.90
C GLY A 92 3.74 -8.16 0.58
N ASN A 93 3.82 -6.87 0.94
CA ASN A 93 3.59 -6.45 2.32
C ASN A 93 2.12 -6.67 2.68
N ARG A 94 1.87 -7.23 3.86
CA ARG A 94 0.54 -7.67 4.30
C ARG A 94 -0.10 -6.75 5.32
N PHE A 95 0.46 -5.56 5.57
CA PHE A 95 -0.10 -4.60 6.53
C PHE A 95 -1.53 -4.20 6.14
N TRP A 96 -1.74 -3.72 4.92
CA TRP A 96 -3.05 -3.29 4.43
C TRP A 96 -4.09 -4.42 4.41
N PRO A 97 -3.77 -5.64 3.91
CA PRO A 97 -4.63 -6.80 4.10
C PRO A 97 -4.94 -7.16 5.57
N ALA A 98 -3.96 -7.08 6.47
CA ALA A 98 -4.14 -7.38 7.88
C ALA A 98 -5.00 -6.31 8.58
N LEU A 99 -4.83 -5.04 8.23
CA LEU A 99 -5.63 -3.91 8.71
C LEU A 99 -7.11 -4.12 8.37
N TYR A 100 -7.40 -4.44 7.10
CA TYR A 100 -8.76 -4.75 6.65
C TYR A 100 -9.33 -6.00 7.35
N ARG A 101 -8.61 -7.13 7.31
CA ARG A 101 -9.07 -8.38 7.94
C ARG A 101 -9.24 -8.28 9.45
N GLY A 102 -8.45 -7.42 10.10
CA GLY A 102 -8.56 -7.11 11.53
C GLY A 102 -9.73 -6.19 11.87
N GLY A 103 -10.50 -5.72 10.87
CA GLY A 103 -11.68 -4.88 11.08
C GLY A 103 -11.37 -3.41 11.38
N PHE A 104 -10.16 -2.94 11.07
CA PHE A 104 -9.80 -1.52 11.24
C PHE A 104 -10.36 -0.62 10.13
N THR A 105 -10.53 -1.16 8.93
CA THR A 105 -11.06 -0.44 7.76
C THR A 105 -12.23 -1.21 7.16
N PRO A 106 -13.23 -0.52 6.56
CA PRO A 106 -14.43 -1.19 6.01
C PRO A 106 -14.16 -1.94 4.70
N ARG A 107 -13.02 -1.68 4.06
CA ARG A 107 -12.58 -2.30 2.81
C ARG A 107 -11.06 -2.44 2.81
N LEU A 108 -10.54 -3.25 1.89
CA LEU A 108 -9.12 -3.26 1.59
C LEU A 108 -8.72 -1.95 0.89
N MET A 109 -7.94 -1.13 1.58
CA MET A 109 -7.40 0.12 1.05
C MET A 109 -6.03 -0.11 0.39
N HIS A 110 -5.77 0.63 -0.67
CA HIS A 110 -4.45 0.76 -1.28
C HIS A 110 -3.58 1.72 -0.44
N PRO A 111 -2.24 1.54 -0.35
CA PRO A 111 -1.37 2.44 0.39
C PRO A 111 -1.49 3.94 0.06
N SER A 112 -1.87 4.28 -1.18
CA SER A 112 -2.10 5.68 -1.59
C SER A 112 -3.30 6.33 -0.91
N GLU A 113 -4.18 5.54 -0.30
CA GLU A 113 -5.39 6.00 0.39
C GLU A 113 -5.10 6.24 1.89
N GLN A 114 -3.83 6.20 2.31
CA GLN A 114 -3.44 6.30 3.72
C GLN A 114 -3.94 7.56 4.42
N ASP A 115 -4.12 8.67 3.68
CA ASP A 115 -4.54 9.94 4.26
C ASP A 115 -5.99 9.89 4.81
N GLU A 116 -6.78 8.84 4.48
CA GLU A 116 -8.08 8.58 5.08
C GLU A 116 -7.99 7.93 6.49
N LEU A 117 -6.85 7.32 6.85
CA LEU A 117 -6.70 6.56 8.11
C LEU A 117 -6.95 7.35 9.39
N PRO A 118 -6.54 8.63 9.52
CA PRO A 118 -6.87 9.43 10.70
C PRO A 118 -8.38 9.54 10.94
N GLY A 119 -9.21 9.52 9.89
CA GLY A 119 -10.67 9.48 9.98
C GLY A 119 -11.22 8.19 10.60
N TYR A 120 -10.43 7.11 10.62
CA TYR A 120 -10.71 5.85 11.30
C TYR A 120 -10.04 5.75 12.68
N GLY A 121 -9.45 6.83 13.19
CA GLY A 121 -8.70 6.83 14.45
C GLY A 121 -7.32 6.14 14.35
N ILE A 122 -6.79 5.97 13.13
CA ILE A 122 -5.57 5.22 12.86
C ILE A 122 -4.44 6.15 12.41
N GLY A 123 -3.25 5.97 12.96
CA GLY A 123 -2.02 6.60 12.47
C GLY A 123 -0.94 5.57 12.15
N ILE A 124 0.06 6.01 11.40
CA ILE A 124 1.25 5.23 11.06
C ILE A 124 2.51 6.08 11.23
N THR A 125 3.50 5.54 11.93
CA THR A 125 4.86 6.07 12.02
C THR A 125 5.87 4.92 11.88
N ASN A 126 7.15 5.24 11.90
CA ASN A 126 8.23 4.26 12.04
C ASN A 126 9.10 4.58 13.25
N MET A 127 9.65 3.55 13.87
CA MET A 127 10.58 3.69 14.98
C MET A 127 11.88 4.36 14.53
N VAL A 128 12.40 3.97 13.37
CA VAL A 128 13.57 4.61 12.74
C VAL A 128 13.13 5.33 11.46
N ALA A 129 13.56 6.59 11.32
CA ALA A 129 13.10 7.48 10.24
C ALA A 129 13.76 7.18 8.88
N ARG A 130 15.01 6.69 8.89
CA ARG A 130 15.81 6.46 7.67
C ARG A 130 15.31 5.22 6.91
N ALA A 131 15.15 5.37 5.60
CA ALA A 131 14.83 4.25 4.73
C ALA A 131 16.03 3.30 4.55
N SER A 132 15.76 1.99 4.47
CA SER A 132 16.77 0.99 4.14
C SER A 132 16.21 -0.09 3.22
N ALA A 133 17.09 -0.88 2.59
CA ALA A 133 16.65 -2.01 1.77
C ALA A 133 16.05 -3.12 2.65
N ARG A 134 16.62 -3.30 3.85
CA ARG A 134 16.17 -4.30 4.82
C ARG A 134 16.22 -3.78 6.24
N ALA A 135 15.27 -4.23 7.06
CA ALA A 135 15.18 -3.82 8.47
C ALA A 135 16.32 -4.40 9.35
N ASP A 136 16.99 -5.46 8.90
CA ASP A 136 18.15 -6.07 9.58
C ASP A 136 19.45 -5.27 9.38
N GLU A 137 19.43 -4.23 8.55
CA GLU A 137 20.52 -3.26 8.41
C GLU A 137 20.52 -2.20 9.52
N LEU A 138 19.50 -2.18 10.39
CA LEU A 138 19.42 -1.25 11.51
C LEU A 138 20.26 -1.72 12.69
N THR A 139 21.06 -0.82 13.23
CA THR A 139 21.83 -1.08 14.44
C THR A 139 20.93 -1.07 15.68
N PRO A 140 21.31 -1.79 16.76
CA PRO A 140 20.61 -1.70 18.03
C PRO A 140 20.52 -0.26 18.58
N ALA A 141 21.56 0.54 18.36
CA ALA A 141 21.60 1.95 18.78
C ALA A 141 20.53 2.78 18.05
N GLU A 142 20.33 2.58 16.74
CA GLU A 142 19.26 3.24 15.98
C GLU A 142 17.88 2.86 16.52
N LEU A 143 17.65 1.59 16.87
CA LEU A 143 16.37 1.14 17.41
C LEU A 143 16.09 1.74 18.80
N VAL A 144 17.10 1.84 19.67
CA VAL A 144 16.98 2.47 21.00
C VAL A 144 16.71 3.97 20.87
N ALA A 145 17.47 4.67 20.02
CA ALA A 145 17.22 6.09 19.75
C ALA A 145 15.83 6.33 19.15
N GLY A 146 15.39 5.44 18.27
CA GLY A 146 14.06 5.45 17.67
C GLY A 146 12.94 5.27 18.69
N ALA A 147 13.11 4.37 19.67
CA ALA A 147 12.14 4.18 20.75
C ALA A 147 12.00 5.43 21.63
N GLU A 148 13.09 6.14 21.92
CA GLU A 148 13.04 7.42 22.64
C GLU A 148 12.35 8.52 21.82
N ALA A 149 12.66 8.63 20.52
CA ALA A 149 11.97 9.56 19.65
C ALA A 149 10.46 9.27 19.56
N LEU A 150 10.09 7.99 19.49
CA LEU A 150 8.70 7.56 19.51
C LEU A 150 8.01 7.93 20.82
N ARG A 151 8.67 7.77 21.98
CA ARG A 151 8.12 8.20 23.28
C ARG A 151 7.74 9.69 23.27
N LEU A 152 8.58 10.55 22.66
CA LEU A 152 8.29 11.97 22.52
C LEU A 152 7.06 12.23 21.62
N LYS A 153 6.94 11.52 20.49
CA LYS A 153 5.76 11.59 19.62
C LYS A 153 4.50 11.17 20.37
N VAL A 154 4.56 10.06 21.11
CA VAL A 154 3.41 9.53 21.85
C VAL A 154 2.99 10.47 22.98
N ALA A 155 3.93 11.10 23.68
CA ALA A 155 3.62 12.13 24.68
C ALA A 155 2.90 13.35 24.06
N ARG A 156 3.28 13.73 22.83
CA ARG A 156 2.69 14.86 22.10
C ARG A 156 1.31 14.55 21.55
N TYR A 157 1.16 13.44 20.83
CA TYR A 157 -0.07 13.10 20.09
C TYR A 157 -1.06 12.27 20.91
N ARG A 158 -0.62 11.68 22.02
CA ARG A 158 -1.45 10.94 22.99
C ARG A 158 -2.40 9.92 22.34
N PRO A 159 -1.93 9.00 21.48
CA PRO A 159 -2.75 7.89 21.03
C PRO A 159 -3.15 6.99 22.21
N ARG A 160 -4.29 6.32 22.12
CA ARG A 160 -4.74 5.37 23.16
C ARG A 160 -3.86 4.12 23.19
N TRP A 161 -3.53 3.61 21.99
CA TRP A 161 -2.65 2.48 21.78
C TRP A 161 -1.48 2.79 20.85
N VAL A 162 -0.34 2.18 21.14
CA VAL A 162 0.82 2.14 20.25
C VAL A 162 1.08 0.68 19.89
N ALA A 163 1.00 0.34 18.61
CA ALA A 163 1.17 -1.01 18.11
C ALA A 163 2.48 -1.14 17.31
N VAL A 164 3.50 -1.76 17.91
CA VAL A 164 4.79 -1.97 17.25
C VAL A 164 4.75 -3.22 16.39
N VAL A 165 4.98 -3.02 15.09
CA VAL A 165 4.84 -4.04 14.06
C VAL A 165 6.20 -4.70 13.81
N GLY A 166 6.53 -5.68 14.65
CA GLY A 166 7.79 -6.41 14.61
C GLY A 166 8.41 -6.59 16.00
N VAL A 167 8.31 -7.82 16.54
CA VAL A 167 8.76 -8.13 17.91
C VAL A 167 10.25 -7.89 18.12
N THR A 168 11.13 -8.21 17.16
CA THR A 168 12.58 -8.01 17.31
C THR A 168 12.94 -6.54 17.51
N ALA A 169 12.35 -5.66 16.71
CA ALA A 169 12.55 -4.22 16.83
C ALA A 169 12.05 -3.71 18.19
N TYR A 170 10.87 -4.16 18.64
CA TYR A 170 10.35 -3.85 19.97
C TYR A 170 11.30 -4.30 21.08
N ARG A 171 11.74 -5.57 21.04
CA ARG A 171 12.63 -6.16 22.05
C ARG A 171 13.93 -5.36 22.19
N ILE A 172 14.52 -4.95 21.07
CA ILE A 172 15.78 -4.20 21.07
C ILE A 172 15.53 -2.74 21.49
N GLY A 173 14.63 -2.04 20.81
CA GLY A 173 14.40 -0.61 21.03
C GLY A 173 13.91 -0.28 22.44
N PHE A 174 13.06 -1.12 23.02
CA PHE A 174 12.54 -0.93 24.38
C PHE A 174 13.28 -1.73 25.46
N GLY A 175 14.35 -2.46 25.11
CA GLY A 175 15.10 -3.27 26.07
C GLY A 175 14.26 -4.37 26.74
N ARG A 176 13.41 -5.05 25.96
CA ARG A 176 12.47 -6.09 26.42
C ARG A 176 12.74 -7.45 25.76
N PRO A 177 13.87 -8.12 26.04
CA PRO A 177 14.29 -9.32 25.30
C PRO A 177 13.29 -10.49 25.34
N LYS A 178 12.42 -10.55 26.36
CA LYS A 178 11.42 -11.61 26.56
C LYS A 178 10.01 -11.24 26.08
N ALA A 179 9.80 -10.07 25.49
CA ALA A 179 8.47 -9.64 25.04
C ALA A 179 7.88 -10.61 24.01
N THR A 180 6.59 -10.88 24.12
CA THR A 180 5.81 -11.69 23.18
C THR A 180 4.83 -10.82 22.40
N PHE A 181 4.14 -11.40 21.40
CA PHE A 181 3.03 -10.72 20.73
C PHE A 181 1.88 -10.43 21.70
N GLY A 182 1.05 -9.44 21.35
CA GLY A 182 -0.11 -9.03 22.15
C GLY A 182 0.14 -7.78 22.99
N ALA A 183 -0.79 -7.51 23.91
CA ALA A 183 -0.69 -6.42 24.87
C ALA A 183 0.56 -6.55 25.76
N GLN A 184 1.22 -5.42 26.00
CA GLN A 184 2.37 -5.35 26.90
C GLN A 184 1.96 -4.72 28.23
N PRO A 185 2.56 -5.11 29.36
CA PRO A 185 2.20 -4.59 30.67
C PRO A 185 2.59 -3.11 30.86
N GLU A 186 3.61 -2.63 30.14
CA GLU A 186 4.06 -1.26 30.23
C GLU A 186 3.25 -0.28 29.36
N ARG A 187 3.39 1.00 29.69
CA ARG A 187 2.85 2.11 28.92
C ARG A 187 3.97 2.92 28.31
N LEU A 188 3.70 3.50 27.14
CA LEU A 188 4.58 4.45 26.49
C LEU A 188 3.97 5.85 26.60
N ALA A 189 4.53 6.68 27.49
CA ALA A 189 4.02 8.04 27.74
C ALA A 189 2.48 8.08 27.95
N GLY A 190 1.95 7.11 28.71
CA GLY A 190 0.52 6.96 29.00
C GLY A 190 -0.25 6.03 28.06
N ALA A 191 0.19 5.86 26.81
CA ALA A 191 -0.44 4.97 25.84
C ALA A 191 -0.20 3.49 26.20
N ARG A 192 -1.18 2.63 25.93
CA ARG A 192 -1.03 1.18 26.06
C ARG A 192 -0.18 0.64 24.91
N LEU A 193 0.63 -0.38 25.16
CA LEU A 193 1.52 -0.98 24.15
C LEU A 193 0.99 -2.31 23.64
N TRP A 194 1.15 -2.56 22.35
CA TRP A 194 0.86 -3.83 21.70
C TRP A 194 2.00 -4.21 20.76
N VAL A 195 2.34 -5.49 20.69
CA VAL A 195 3.35 -6.02 19.76
C VAL A 195 2.67 -6.92 18.73
N LEU A 196 2.84 -6.57 17.46
CA LEU A 196 2.30 -7.31 16.32
C LEU A 196 3.42 -8.04 15.56
N PRO A 197 3.09 -9.13 14.84
CA PRO A 197 4.00 -9.75 13.89
C PRO A 197 4.38 -8.80 12.75
N ASN A 198 5.57 -9.00 12.16
CA ASN A 198 6.00 -8.21 11.00
C ASN A 198 5.25 -8.66 9.73
N PRO A 199 4.54 -7.77 9.02
CA PRO A 199 3.71 -8.08 7.86
C PRO A 199 4.50 -8.22 6.56
N SER A 200 5.81 -7.98 6.56
CA SER A 200 6.68 -8.18 5.39
C SER A 200 6.44 -9.56 4.78
N GLY A 201 6.30 -9.63 3.45
CA GLY A 201 6.14 -10.91 2.74
C GLY A 201 7.34 -11.87 2.90
N LEU A 202 8.48 -11.38 3.38
CA LEU A 202 9.65 -12.22 3.71
C LEU A 202 9.46 -13.03 5.00
N ASN A 203 8.48 -12.67 5.84
CA ASN A 203 8.17 -13.38 7.07
C ASN A 203 7.24 -14.57 6.78
N ALA A 204 7.82 -15.75 6.52
CA ALA A 204 7.08 -16.96 6.18
C ALA A 204 6.29 -17.57 7.36
N HIS A 205 6.62 -17.21 8.61
CA HIS A 205 5.98 -17.79 9.80
C HIS A 205 4.56 -17.31 10.05
N PHE A 206 4.18 -16.18 9.44
CA PHE A 206 2.84 -15.63 9.55
C PHE A 206 2.14 -15.74 8.21
N THR A 207 0.90 -16.19 8.22
CA THR A 207 0.01 -16.21 7.06
C THR A 207 -0.84 -14.94 7.01
N PRO A 208 -1.47 -14.61 5.87
CA PRO A 208 -2.43 -13.51 5.81
C PRO A 208 -3.57 -13.63 6.83
N GLU A 209 -4.00 -14.85 7.15
CA GLU A 209 -5.07 -15.15 8.10
C GLU A 209 -4.62 -14.90 9.53
N SER A 210 -3.45 -15.43 9.93
CA SER A 210 -2.92 -15.23 11.28
C SER A 210 -2.52 -13.78 11.56
N LEU A 211 -2.04 -13.04 10.55
CA LEU A 211 -1.86 -11.59 10.67
C LEU A 211 -3.20 -10.86 10.86
N GLY A 212 -4.23 -11.24 10.10
CA GLY A 212 -5.57 -10.69 10.28
C GLY A 212 -6.12 -10.92 11.68
N ALA A 213 -5.96 -12.14 12.22
CA ALA A 213 -6.36 -12.49 13.58
C ALA A 213 -5.61 -11.64 14.64
N ALA A 214 -4.29 -11.50 14.51
CA ALA A 214 -3.50 -10.69 15.44
C ALA A 214 -3.92 -9.20 15.42
N PHE A 215 -4.31 -8.66 14.26
CA PHE A 215 -4.85 -7.31 14.16
C PHE A 215 -6.28 -7.24 14.75
N ALA A 216 -7.11 -8.27 14.57
CA ALA A 216 -8.45 -8.32 15.15
C ALA A 216 -8.43 -8.31 16.69
N GLU A 217 -7.48 -9.03 17.31
CA GLU A 217 -7.29 -8.99 18.77
C GLU A 217 -6.97 -7.57 19.27
N LEU A 218 -6.07 -6.85 18.58
CA LEU A 218 -5.80 -5.45 18.89
C LEU A 218 -7.04 -4.58 18.67
N ARG A 219 -7.80 -4.82 17.60
CA ARG A 219 -9.01 -4.04 17.30
C ARG A 219 -10.02 -4.17 18.44
N GLN A 220 -10.31 -5.39 18.89
CA GLN A 220 -11.20 -5.66 20.03
C GLN A 220 -10.73 -4.89 21.27
N ALA A 221 -9.45 -5.02 21.64
CA ALA A 221 -8.88 -4.33 22.79
C ALA A 221 -8.88 -2.78 22.68
N SER A 222 -8.90 -2.25 21.46
CA SER A 222 -8.97 -0.81 21.20
C SER A 222 -10.38 -0.23 21.29
N THR A 223 -11.42 -1.06 21.11
CA THR A 223 -12.83 -0.65 21.15
C THR A 223 -13.52 -0.87 22.51
N GLU A 224 -12.95 -1.69 23.39
CA GLU A 224 -13.51 -2.04 24.71
C GLU A 224 -13.31 -0.97 25.81
N LEU A 225 -13.00 0.28 25.44
CA LEU A 225 -12.69 1.38 26.36
C LEU A 225 -13.54 2.61 26.02
#